data_AF-A0A9W6ZBA0-F1
#
_entry.id   AF-A0A9W6ZBA0-F1
#
_cell.length_a   1.000
_cell.length_b   1.000
_cell.length_c   1.000
_cell.angle_alpha   90.00
_cell.angle_beta   90.00
_cell.angle_gamma   90.00
#
_symmetry.space_group_name_H-M   'P 1'
#
loop_
_entity.id
_entity.type
_entity.pdbx_description
1 polymer ?
#
loop_
_entity_poly.entity_id
_entity_poly.type
_entity_poly.pdbx_seq_one_letter_code
_entity_poly.pdbx_strand_id
1 'polypeptide(L)'
;MGQTLGKAGFCASSKPFINLSAAAVRKLFQSFQLSSDGWSLSPALFAAICSTIEGDVAIEDMSVAANALFVSLDTDKNDIIDGLEALATLVSHQP
;
A
#
# COMPACT_ATOMS: atom_id res chain seq x y z
N MET A 1 -10.87 -3.62 -8.87
CA MET A 1 -10.67 -3.73 -10.35
C MET A 1 -10.24 -2.39 -10.93
N GLY A 2 -9.10 -2.35 -11.62
CA GLY A 2 -8.58 -1.15 -12.29
C GLY A 2 -7.37 -1.45 -13.17
N GLN A 3 -7.43 -2.52 -13.98
CA GLN A 3 -6.46 -2.70 -15.06
C GLN A 3 -6.96 -1.93 -16.28
N THR A 4 -6.34 -0.78 -16.55
CA THR A 4 -6.49 -0.09 -17.84
C THR A 4 -5.69 -0.86 -18.88
N LEU A 5 -6.36 -1.40 -19.90
CA LEU A 5 -5.73 -2.15 -20.98
C LEU A 5 -4.89 -1.19 -21.84
N GLY A 6 -3.58 -1.17 -21.59
CA GLY A 6 -2.59 -0.36 -22.29
C GLY A 6 -1.40 -0.10 -21.37
N LYS A 7 -0.28 -0.82 -21.58
CA LYS A 7 0.99 -0.75 -20.83
C LYS A 7 0.81 -0.40 -19.33
N ALA A 8 0.74 -1.42 -18.46
CA ALA A 8 0.62 -1.29 -16.99
C ALA A 8 1.13 0.06 -16.46
N GLY A 9 0.22 1.03 -16.35
CA GLY A 9 0.54 2.40 -16.01
C GLY A 9 0.49 2.53 -14.50
N PHE A 10 1.60 2.95 -13.89
CA PHE A 10 1.62 3.23 -12.46
C PHE A 10 0.86 4.52 -12.17
N CYS A 11 -0.05 4.48 -11.20
CA CYS A 11 -0.57 5.70 -10.62
C CYS A 11 0.59 6.47 -9.97
N ALA A 12 0.57 7.80 -10.01
CA ALA A 12 1.62 8.60 -9.40
C ALA A 12 1.76 8.30 -7.90
N SER A 13 0.65 7.97 -7.22
CA SER A 13 0.61 7.59 -5.81
C SER A 13 1.26 6.24 -5.50
N SER A 14 1.35 5.33 -6.47
CA SER A 14 1.94 4.01 -6.26
C SER A 14 3.44 3.97 -6.54
N LYS A 15 3.97 4.96 -7.28
CA LYS A 15 5.41 5.07 -7.62
C LYS A 15 6.36 4.96 -6.42
N PRO A 16 6.08 5.54 -5.24
CA PRO A 16 6.97 5.42 -4.09
C PRO A 16 7.06 3.98 -3.54
N PHE A 17 6.07 3.15 -3.85
CA PHE A 17 5.93 1.80 -3.33
C PHE A 17 6.23 0.70 -4.38
N ILE A 18 6.87 1.05 -5.51
CA ILE A 18 7.31 0.07 -6.50
C ILE A 18 8.68 -0.51 -6.11
N ASN A 19 8.96 -1.76 -6.53
CA ASN A 19 10.23 -2.45 -6.29
C ASN A 19 10.63 -2.61 -4.81
N LEU A 20 9.65 -2.79 -3.91
CA LEU A 20 9.93 -3.08 -2.51
C LEU A 20 10.77 -4.36 -2.37
N SER A 21 11.77 -4.32 -1.50
CA SER A 21 12.56 -5.50 -1.16
C SER A 21 11.67 -6.58 -0.54
N ALA A 22 12.05 -7.86 -0.70
CA ALA A 22 11.31 -8.95 -0.06
C ALA A 22 11.28 -8.82 1.48
N ALA A 23 12.25 -8.12 2.08
CA ALA A 23 12.26 -7.80 3.50
C ALA A 23 11.20 -6.75 3.84
N ALA A 24 11.10 -5.66 3.06
CA ALA A 24 10.09 -4.63 3.24
C ALA A 24 8.67 -5.18 3.06
N VAL A 25 8.45 -6.02 2.04
CA VAL A 25 7.18 -6.73 1.83
C VAL A 25 6.79 -7.57 3.05
N ARG A 26 7.74 -8.33 3.61
CA ARG A 26 7.48 -9.14 4.81
C ARG A 26 7.14 -8.27 6.03
N LYS A 27 7.81 -7.12 6.20
CA LYS A 27 7.50 -6.17 7.29
C LYS A 27 6.07 -5.63 7.15
N LEU A 28 5.66 -5.22 5.95
CA LEU A 28 4.28 -4.78 5.68
C LEU A 28 3.26 -5.86 6.03
N PHE A 29 3.48 -7.09 5.53
CA PHE A 29 2.58 -8.21 5.77
C PHE A 29 2.51 -8.60 7.26
N GLN A 30 3.64 -8.57 7.96
CA GLN A 30 3.68 -8.82 9.40
C GLN A 30 2.96 -7.72 10.19
N SER A 31 3.18 -6.45 9.83
CA SER A 31 2.52 -5.31 10.45
C SER A 31 1.00 -5.35 10.25
N PHE A 32 0.56 -5.71 9.04
CA PHE A 32 -0.85 -5.96 8.75
C PHE A 32 -1.45 -7.02 9.68
N GLN A 33 -0.86 -8.22 9.74
CA GLN A 33 -1.38 -9.30 10.58
C GLN A 33 -1.42 -8.97 12.08
N LEU A 34 -0.52 -8.10 12.56
CA LEU A 34 -0.49 -7.67 13.96
C LEU A 34 -1.51 -6.57 14.29
N SER A 35 -1.93 -5.79 13.29
CA SER A 35 -2.68 -4.55 13.51
C SER A 35 -4.12 -4.61 12.99
N SER A 36 -4.43 -5.51 12.05
CA SER A 36 -5.76 -5.64 11.46
C SER A 36 -6.64 -6.60 12.25
N ASP A 37 -7.74 -6.10 12.83
CA ASP A 37 -8.80 -6.91 13.40
C ASP A 37 -9.77 -7.35 12.27
N GLY A 38 -9.27 -8.23 11.40
CA GLY A 38 -9.93 -8.63 10.15
C GLY A 38 -9.12 -8.30 8.90
N TRP A 39 -9.81 -8.06 7.78
CA TRP A 39 -9.18 -7.86 6.47
C TRP A 39 -9.28 -6.42 5.95
N SER A 40 -10.00 -5.56 6.65
CA SER A 40 -10.27 -4.17 6.26
C SER A 40 -9.26 -3.21 6.89
N LEU A 41 -8.82 -2.20 6.12
CA LEU A 41 -7.89 -1.18 6.58
C LEU A 41 -8.52 0.20 6.50
N SER A 42 -8.46 0.93 7.61
CA SER A 42 -8.74 2.37 7.65
C SER A 42 -7.51 3.18 7.21
N PRO A 43 -7.65 4.47 6.86
CA PRO A 43 -6.53 5.32 6.45
C PRO A 43 -5.40 5.36 7.50
N ALA A 44 -5.78 5.47 8.77
CA ALA A 44 -4.82 5.52 9.88
C ALA A 44 -4.05 4.21 10.04
N LEU A 45 -4.75 3.07 9.90
CA LEU A 45 -4.13 1.75 10.00
C LEU A 45 -3.21 1.47 8.80
N PHE A 46 -3.64 1.85 7.60
CA PHE A 46 -2.83 1.73 6.39
C PHE A 46 -1.55 2.57 6.46
N ALA A 47 -1.65 3.82 6.93
CA ALA A 47 -0.48 4.67 7.14
C ALA A 47 0.49 4.08 8.16
N ALA A 48 -0.02 3.58 9.29
CA ALA A 48 0.82 2.92 10.32
C ALA A 48 1.55 1.68 9.78
N ILE A 49 0.89 0.88 8.95
CA ILE A 49 1.52 -0.26 8.27
C ILE A 49 2.63 0.23 7.33
N CYS A 50 2.37 1.25 6.51
CA CYS A 50 3.35 1.81 5.57
C CYS A 50 4.58 2.42 6.27
N SER A 51 4.41 3.04 7.44
CA SER A 51 5.53 3.57 8.24
C SER A 51 6.55 2.50 8.66
N THR A 52 6.18 1.21 8.69
CA THR A 52 7.13 0.14 9.05
C THR A 52 8.25 -0.07 8.05
N ILE A 53 8.09 0.40 6.81
CA ILE A 53 9.10 0.32 5.75
C ILE A 53 9.76 1.66 5.45
N GLU A 54 9.48 2.72 6.21
CA GLU A 54 10.04 4.06 5.98
C GLU A 54 11.59 4.05 5.95
N GLY A 55 12.22 3.17 6.73
CA GLY A 55 13.68 2.97 6.67
C GLY A 55 14.20 2.13 5.50
N ASP A 56 13.32 1.47 4.75
CA ASP A 56 13.65 0.61 3.61
C ASP A 56 13.39 1.28 2.25
N VAL A 57 12.73 2.45 2.23
CA VAL A 57 12.39 3.20 1.01
C VAL A 57 12.77 4.67 1.14
N ALA A 58 13.15 5.30 0.03
CA ALA A 58 13.48 6.73 -0.01
C ALA A 58 12.21 7.57 -0.23
N ILE A 59 11.29 7.57 0.74
CA ILE A 59 10.08 8.38 0.74
C ILE A 59 10.24 9.49 1.79
N GLU A 60 10.16 10.76 1.36
CA GLU A 60 10.34 11.91 2.26
C GLU A 60 9.21 12.05 3.29
N ASP A 61 7.97 11.76 2.90
CA ASP A 61 6.80 11.78 3.79
C ASP A 61 5.94 10.54 3.53
N MET A 62 6.16 9.51 4.35
CA MET A 62 5.43 8.25 4.26
C MET A 62 3.93 8.42 4.53
N SER A 63 3.54 9.35 5.39
CA SER A 63 2.14 9.58 5.74
C SER A 63 1.38 10.15 4.54
N VAL A 64 1.96 11.15 3.87
CA VAL A 64 1.39 11.76 2.66
C VAL A 64 1.33 10.74 1.53
N ALA A 65 2.40 9.97 1.32
CA ALA A 65 2.44 8.93 0.30
C ALA A 65 1.41 7.81 0.56
N ALA A 66 1.30 7.33 1.80
CA ALA A 66 0.34 6.31 2.18
C ALA A 66 -1.10 6.79 2.04
N ASN A 67 -1.39 8.04 2.42
CA ASN A 67 -2.73 8.62 2.25
C ASN A 67 -3.10 8.78 0.76
N ALA A 68 -2.16 9.25 -0.07
CA ALA A 68 -2.38 9.36 -1.51
C ALA A 68 -2.64 7.99 -2.16
N LEU A 69 -1.94 6.95 -1.71
CA LEU A 69 -2.17 5.58 -2.15
C LEU A 69 -3.52 5.05 -1.65
N PHE A 70 -3.87 5.29 -0.39
CA PHE A 70 -5.16 4.90 0.20
C PHE A 70 -6.32 5.46 -0.61
N VAL A 71 -6.33 6.77 -0.88
CA VAL A 71 -7.38 7.44 -1.67
C VAL A 71 -7.49 6.85 -3.08
N SER A 72 -6.40 6.37 -3.65
CA SER A 72 -6.44 5.70 -4.96
C SER A 72 -6.99 4.27 -4.91
N LEU A 73 -6.91 3.61 -3.75
CA LEU A 73 -7.43 2.26 -3.51
C LEU A 73 -8.89 2.28 -3.02
N ASP A 74 -9.29 3.32 -2.28
CA ASP A 74 -10.66 3.55 -1.79
C ASP A 74 -11.57 4.06 -2.91
N THR A 75 -11.89 3.16 -3.84
CA THR A 75 -12.66 3.50 -5.04
C THR A 75 -14.13 3.83 -4.78
N ASP A 76 -14.71 3.30 -3.70
CA ASP A 76 -16.08 3.56 -3.28
C ASP A 76 -16.21 4.65 -2.20
N LYS A 77 -15.07 5.18 -1.73
CA LYS A 77 -14.97 6.35 -0.83
C LYS A 77 -15.65 6.13 0.52
N ASN A 78 -15.47 4.94 1.08
CA ASN A 78 -16.08 4.54 2.34
C ASN A 78 -15.07 4.57 3.51
N ASP A 79 -13.85 5.08 3.29
CA ASP A 79 -12.74 5.12 4.24
C ASP A 79 -12.26 3.73 4.70
N ILE A 80 -12.48 2.69 3.88
CA ILE A 80 -12.09 1.31 4.14
C ILE A 80 -11.59 0.68 2.84
N ILE A 81 -10.39 0.12 2.88
CA ILE A 81 -9.86 -0.70 1.77
C ILE A 81 -9.69 -2.15 2.20
N ASP A 82 -9.75 -3.07 1.25
CA ASP A 82 -9.34 -4.45 1.47
C ASP A 82 -7.81 -4.49 1.64
N GLY A 83 -7.35 -4.94 2.80
CA GLY A 83 -5.94 -4.99 3.15
C GLY A 83 -5.14 -6.01 2.36
N LEU A 84 -5.75 -7.13 1.95
CA LEU A 84 -5.07 -8.06 1.04
C LEU A 84 -4.93 -7.47 -0.35
N GLU A 85 -5.96 -6.82 -0.88
CA GLU A 85 -5.86 -6.18 -2.18
C GLU A 85 -4.82 -5.05 -2.17
N ALA A 86 -4.78 -4.27 -1.09
CA ALA A 86 -3.79 -3.23 -0.89
C ALA A 86 -2.37 -3.81 -0.85
N LEU A 87 -2.13 -4.85 -0.03
CA LEU A 87 -0.83 -5.50 0.06
C LEU A 87 -0.45 -6.23 -1.22
N ALA A 88 -1.37 -6.92 -1.88
CA ALA A 88 -1.13 -7.57 -3.16
C ALA A 88 -0.72 -6.54 -4.23
N THR A 89 -1.33 -5.36 -4.23
CA THR A 89 -0.94 -4.25 -5.09
C THR A 89 0.47 -3.75 -4.78
N LEU A 90 0.96 -3.86 -3.55
CA LEU A 90 2.35 -3.52 -3.20
C LEU A 90 3.35 -4.63 -3.58
N VAL A 91 2.92 -5.90 -3.55
CA VAL A 91 3.79 -7.08 -3.73
C VAL A 91 3.85 -7.57 -5.17
N SER A 92 2.79 -7.41 -5.97
CA SER A 92 2.73 -7.87 -7.36
C SER A 92 3.68 -7.13 -8.32
N HIS A 93 4.46 -6.19 -7.80
CA HIS A 93 5.40 -5.36 -8.54
C HIS A 93 6.86 -5.80 -8.38
N GLN A 94 7.10 -7.08 -8.09
CA GLN A 94 8.44 -7.66 -8.26
C GLN A 94 8.65 -8.01 -9.75
N PRO A 95 9.77 -7.58 -10.37
CA PRO A 95 10.09 -7.91 -11.75
C PRO A 95 10.29 -9.41 -11.98
#